data_AF-A0A8J3G970-F1
#
_entry.id   AF-A0A8J3G970-F1
#
_cell.length_a   1.000
_cell.length_b   1.000
_cell.length_c   1.000
_cell.angle_alpha   90.00
_cell.angle_beta   90.00
_cell.angle_gamma   90.00
#
_symmetry.space_group_name_H-M   'P 1'
#
loop_
_entity.id
_entity.type
_entity.pdbx_description
1 polymer ?
#
loop_
_entity_poly.entity_id
_entity_poly.type
_entity_poly.pdbx_seq_one_letter_code
_entity_poly.pdbx_strand_id
1 'polypeptide(L)'
;MQTIYVKDVRRQIDLLTRFEDRTFSITYRKKDGSYGEKQNCRNRSGHIQSGKKADLLSVRRENSRAGYLRFEFRDQGGRWLKRDVLLCLLVTFNGYLIDHRF
;
A
#
# COMPACT_ATOMS: atom_id res chain seq x y z
N MET A 1 8.98 -18.56 -5.49
CA MET A 1 8.20 -17.30 -5.38
C MET A 1 9.19 -16.15 -5.37
N GLN A 2 9.05 -15.18 -6.27
CA GLN A 2 9.99 -14.05 -6.37
C GLN A 2 9.74 -13.03 -5.26
N THR A 3 10.79 -12.43 -4.73
CA THR A 3 10.73 -11.43 -3.64
C THR A 3 10.97 -10.01 -4.17
N ILE A 4 10.33 -9.03 -3.54
CA ILE A 4 10.52 -7.60 -3.83
C ILE A 4 10.75 -6.84 -2.51
N TYR A 5 11.64 -5.86 -2.49
CA TYR A 5 11.84 -5.06 -1.29
C TYR A 5 10.75 -4.00 -1.14
N VAL A 6 10.38 -3.68 0.10
CA VAL A 6 9.36 -2.65 0.40
C VAL A 6 9.67 -1.28 -0.24
N LYS A 7 10.95 -0.93 -0.37
CA LYS A 7 11.38 0.31 -1.06
C LYS A 7 11.02 0.30 -2.55
N ASP A 8 11.12 -0.85 -3.19
CA ASP A 8 10.87 -1.02 -4.63
C ASP A 8 9.37 -1.05 -4.92
N VAL A 9 8.55 -1.59 -4.01
CA VAL A 9 7.08 -1.49 -4.08
C VAL A 9 6.64 -0.04 -4.20
N ARG A 10 7.18 0.85 -3.34
CA ARG A 10 6.82 2.27 -3.37
C ARG A 10 7.22 2.93 -4.68
N ARG A 11 8.45 2.67 -5.13
CA ARG A 11 8.96 3.16 -6.43
C ARG A 11 8.08 2.69 -7.59
N GLN A 12 7.68 1.41 -7.60
CA GLN A 12 6.84 0.86 -8.66
C GLN A 12 5.47 1.54 -8.69
N ILE A 13 4.84 1.79 -7.54
CA ILE A 13 3.54 2.49 -7.49
C ILE A 13 3.65 3.92 -8.02
N ASP A 14 4.71 4.65 -7.65
CA ASP A 14 4.96 5.99 -8.17
C ASP A 14 5.15 5.99 -9.69
N LEU A 15 5.85 4.98 -10.23
CA LEU A 15 6.03 4.80 -11.67
C LEU A 15 4.73 4.42 -12.39
N LEU A 16 3.93 3.53 -11.81
CA LEU A 16 2.61 3.16 -12.36
C LEU A 16 1.76 4.42 -12.55
N THR A 17 1.79 5.33 -11.58
CA THR A 17 1.01 6.59 -11.63
C THR A 17 1.43 7.53 -12.77
N ARG A 18 2.70 7.49 -13.19
CA ARG A 18 3.26 8.46 -14.14
C ARG A 18 3.10 8.07 -15.59
N PHE A 19 3.09 6.77 -15.88
CA PHE A 19 3.28 6.30 -17.25
C PHE A 19 2.01 5.70 -17.86
N GLU A 20 1.11 5.09 -17.08
CA GLU A 20 -0.11 4.44 -17.62
C GLU A 20 -1.17 4.30 -16.51
N ASP A 21 -2.47 4.15 -16.83
CA ASP A 21 -3.53 3.86 -15.84
C ASP A 21 -3.48 2.39 -15.37
N ARG A 22 -2.26 1.88 -15.11
CA ARG A 22 -1.99 0.51 -14.69
C ARG A 22 -2.39 0.33 -13.24
N THR A 23 -2.99 -0.82 -12.98
CA THR A 23 -3.36 -1.22 -11.63
C THR A 23 -2.34 -2.18 -11.03
N PHE A 24 -2.40 -2.34 -9.71
CA PHE A 24 -1.61 -3.28 -8.94
C PHE A 24 -2.50 -4.08 -7.97
N SER A 25 -1.98 -5.17 -7.45
CA SER A 25 -2.66 -6.01 -6.45
C SER A 25 -1.80 -6.16 -5.20
N ILE A 26 -2.43 -6.19 -4.04
CA ILE A 26 -1.75 -6.36 -2.75
C ILE A 26 -2.45 -7.39 -1.88
N THR A 27 -1.66 -8.07 -1.06
CA THR A 27 -2.15 -8.74 0.14
C THR A 27 -1.54 -8.11 1.39
N TYR A 28 -2.28 -8.09 2.48
CA TYR A 28 -1.86 -7.46 3.72
C TYR A 28 -2.45 -8.14 4.95
N ARG A 29 -1.81 -7.95 6.11
CA ARG A 29 -2.31 -8.37 7.41
C ARG A 29 -3.35 -7.38 7.94
N LYS A 30 -4.48 -7.88 8.41
CA LYS A 30 -5.50 -7.11 9.13
C LYS A 30 -5.22 -7.09 10.64
N LYS A 31 -5.94 -6.25 11.37
CA LYS A 31 -5.83 -6.10 12.82
C LYS A 31 -6.16 -7.40 13.58
N ASP A 32 -7.09 -8.19 13.06
CA ASP A 32 -7.48 -9.48 13.62
C ASP A 32 -6.49 -10.62 13.30
N GLY A 33 -5.37 -10.32 12.62
CA GLY A 33 -4.37 -11.30 12.22
C GLY A 33 -4.69 -12.03 10.91
N SER A 34 -5.91 -11.89 10.38
CA SER A 34 -6.32 -12.46 9.09
C SER A 34 -5.66 -11.72 7.92
N TYR A 35 -5.68 -12.35 6.74
CA TYR A 35 -5.20 -11.72 5.50
C TYR A 35 -6.33 -11.00 4.79
N GLY A 36 -6.00 -9.85 4.19
CA GLY A 36 -6.83 -9.13 3.25
C GLY A 36 -6.16 -9.07 1.89
N GLU A 37 -6.97 -9.04 0.85
CA GLU A 37 -6.51 -8.87 -0.53
C GLU A 37 -7.28 -7.72 -1.20
N LYS A 38 -6.57 -6.96 -2.04
CA LYS A 38 -7.13 -5.93 -2.91
C LYS A 38 -6.47 -6.02 -4.27
N GLN A 39 -7.30 -6.19 -5.30
CA GLN A 39 -6.90 -6.21 -6.71
C GLN A 39 -7.36 -4.94 -7.40
N ASN A 40 -6.84 -4.68 -8.60
CA ASN A 40 -7.17 -3.50 -9.40
C ASN A 40 -7.00 -2.20 -8.61
N CYS A 41 -5.92 -2.10 -7.82
CA CYS A 41 -5.57 -0.91 -7.06
C CYS A 41 -4.84 0.09 -7.96
N ARG A 42 -5.03 1.39 -7.72
CA ARG A 42 -4.25 2.46 -8.34
C ARG A 42 -3.79 3.46 -7.29
N ASN A 43 -2.81 4.27 -7.64
CA ASN A 43 -2.40 5.34 -6.73
C ASN A 43 -3.56 6.32 -6.54
N ARG A 44 -3.69 6.84 -5.31
CA ARG A 44 -4.83 7.67 -4.94
C ARG A 44 -4.74 9.03 -5.64
N SER A 45 -5.82 9.43 -6.29
CA SER A 45 -5.95 10.75 -6.90
C SER A 45 -6.30 11.83 -5.85
N GLY A 46 -5.66 12.99 -5.93
CA GLY A 46 -5.97 14.19 -5.13
C GLY A 46 -4.99 14.55 -4.00
N HIS A 47 -4.98 15.83 -3.64
CA HIS A 47 -4.10 16.41 -2.61
C HIS A 47 -4.36 15.78 -1.23
N ILE A 48 -3.30 15.33 -0.59
CA ILE A 48 -3.33 14.74 0.74
C ILE A 48 -3.65 15.84 1.76
N GLN A 49 -4.79 15.77 2.45
CA GLN A 49 -4.95 16.47 3.72
C GLN A 49 -4.15 15.71 4.79
N SER A 50 -3.10 16.35 5.30
CA SER A 50 -2.29 15.84 6.42
C SER A 50 -3.05 15.93 7.74
N GLY A 51 -4.20 15.27 7.85
CA GLY A 51 -4.87 15.11 9.13
C GLY A 51 -4.02 14.23 10.05
N LYS A 52 -3.63 14.74 11.22
CA LYS A 52 -3.01 13.94 12.30
C LYS A 52 -3.93 12.76 12.61
N LYS A 53 -3.54 11.54 12.22
CA LYS A 53 -4.25 10.30 12.58
C LYS A 53 -3.53 9.58 13.73
N ALA A 54 -4.32 8.94 14.58
CA ALA A 54 -4.06 8.45 15.93
C ALA A 54 -2.83 7.54 16.13
N ASP A 55 -2.41 7.49 17.40
CA ASP A 55 -1.18 6.95 18.00
C ASP A 55 -0.83 5.48 17.68
N LEU A 56 -0.37 5.26 16.44
CA LEU A 56 0.70 4.31 16.09
C LEU A 56 1.94 5.04 15.53
N LEU A 57 1.92 6.38 15.58
CA LEU A 57 2.93 7.27 14.98
C LEU A 57 4.13 7.56 15.88
N SER A 58 4.22 7.03 17.09
CA SER A 58 5.47 7.08 17.88
C SER A 58 6.63 6.38 17.17
N VAL A 59 6.33 5.50 16.21
CA VAL A 59 7.32 4.84 15.34
C VAL A 59 7.92 5.79 14.27
N ARG A 60 7.40 7.02 14.12
CA ARG A 60 7.90 7.98 13.10
C ARG A 60 9.32 8.47 13.33
N ARG A 61 9.83 8.47 14.57
CA ARG A 61 11.18 8.98 14.85
C ARG A 61 12.28 7.94 14.62
N GLU A 62 11.97 6.65 14.65
CA GLU A 62 12.98 5.59 14.48
C GLU A 62 12.93 4.90 13.11
N ASN A 63 11.78 4.89 12.43
CA ASN A 63 11.65 4.19 11.15
C ASN A 63 10.94 5.05 10.11
N SER A 64 11.71 5.61 9.18
CA SER A 64 11.24 6.12 7.87
C SER A 64 10.43 5.08 7.06
N ARG A 65 10.32 3.85 7.57
CA ARG A 65 9.61 2.67 7.07
C ARG A 65 8.14 2.58 7.49
N ALA A 66 7.70 3.34 8.50
CA ALA A 66 6.31 3.32 9.00
C ALA A 66 5.34 4.19 8.16
N GLY A 67 5.48 4.12 6.83
CA GLY A 67 4.61 4.82 5.90
C GLY A 67 3.27 4.11 5.68
N TYR A 68 2.29 4.85 5.19
CA TYR A 68 1.05 4.27 4.68
C TYR A 68 1.13 4.16 3.15
N LEU A 69 0.81 2.98 2.61
CA LEU A 69 0.38 2.85 1.24
C LEU A 69 -1.06 3.36 1.14
N ARG A 70 -1.27 4.42 0.37
CA ARG A 70 -2.59 5.00 0.12
C ARG A 70 -2.96 4.73 -1.33
N PHE A 71 -4.13 4.15 -1.53
CA PHE A 71 -4.55 3.71 -2.85
C PHE A 71 -6.06 3.80 -3.00
N GLU A 72 -6.49 3.72 -4.24
CA GLU A 72 -7.88 3.47 -4.60
C GLU A 72 -7.98 2.06 -5.15
N PHE A 73 -9.07 1.34 -4.86
CA PHE A 73 -9.36 0.04 -5.45
C PHE A 73 -10.77 0.04 -6.01
N ARG A 74 -10.99 -0.81 -7.02
CA ARG A 74 -12.30 -0.95 -7.63
C ARG A 74 -13.15 -1.95 -6.84
N ASP A 75 -14.32 -1.49 -6.39
CA ASP A 75 -15.36 -2.34 -5.80
C ASP A 75 -16.06 -3.18 -6.90
N GLN A 76 -16.75 -4.25 -6.51
CA GLN A 76 -17.67 -5.04 -7.34
C GLN A 76 -18.67 -4.14 -8.10
N GLY A 77 -19.13 -3.04 -7.51
CA GLY A 77 -19.98 -2.04 -8.15
C GLY A 77 -19.26 -1.11 -9.14
N GLY A 78 -17.97 -1.34 -9.44
CA GLY A 78 -17.18 -0.56 -10.40
C GLY A 78 -16.68 0.79 -9.88
N ARG A 79 -17.01 1.16 -8.63
CA ARG A 79 -16.63 2.44 -8.00
C ARG A 79 -15.21 2.37 -7.43
N TRP A 80 -14.49 3.49 -7.50
CA TRP A 80 -13.18 3.65 -6.87
C TRP A 80 -13.32 4.02 -5.40
N LEU A 81 -12.83 3.16 -4.51
CA LEU A 81 -12.86 3.34 -3.07
C LEU A 81 -11.45 3.61 -2.52
N LYS A 82 -11.33 4.60 -1.65
CA LYS A 82 -10.05 5.01 -1.03
C LYS A 82 -9.73 4.12 0.16
N ARG A 83 -8.46 3.70 0.28
CA ARG A 83 -7.95 2.93 1.42
C ARG A 83 -6.50 3.28 1.74
N ASP A 84 -6.15 3.11 3.01
CA ASP A 84 -4.81 3.25 3.53
C ASP A 84 -4.41 1.94 4.23
N VAL A 85 -3.20 1.45 3.98
CA VAL A 85 -2.60 0.27 4.63
C VAL A 85 -1.18 0.63 5.07
N LEU A 86 -0.77 0.21 6.27
CA LEU A 86 0.61 0.40 6.72
C LEU A 86 1.56 -0.46 5.86
N LEU A 87 2.66 0.13 5.38
CA LEU A 87 3.61 -0.58 4.51
C LEU A 87 4.14 -1.86 5.16
N CYS A 88 4.42 -1.84 6.47
CA CYS A 88 4.88 -3.01 7.22
C CYS A 88 3.85 -4.15 7.34
N LEU A 89 2.58 -3.88 7.03
CA LEU A 89 1.53 -4.90 7.01
C LEU A 89 1.35 -5.52 5.63
N LEU A 90 2.02 -5.02 4.60
CA LEU A 90 1.96 -5.61 3.27
C LEU A 90 2.70 -6.95 3.24
N VAL A 91 2.12 -7.93 2.54
CA VAL A 91 2.66 -9.30 2.46
C VAL A 91 3.09 -9.58 1.04
N THR A 92 2.24 -9.28 0.06
CA THR A 92 2.58 -9.38 -1.36
C THR A 92 2.20 -8.14 -2.14
N PHE A 93 2.96 -7.89 -3.21
CA PHE A 93 2.70 -6.85 -4.21
C PHE A 93 2.79 -7.49 -5.59
N ASN A 94 1.73 -7.43 -6.40
CA ASN A 94 1.63 -8.08 -7.72
C ASN A 94 2.09 -9.56 -7.73
N GLY A 95 1.78 -10.30 -6.66
CA GLY A 95 2.17 -11.71 -6.51
C GLY A 95 3.59 -11.94 -5.99
N TYR A 96 4.41 -10.90 -5.86
CA TYR A 96 5.75 -10.96 -5.27
C TYR A 96 5.68 -10.88 -3.74
N LEU A 97 6.44 -11.71 -3.04
CA LEU A 97 6.56 -11.62 -1.58
C LEU A 97 7.35 -10.37 -1.20
N ILE A 98 6.84 -9.58 -0.27
CA ILE A 98 7.53 -8.36 0.14
C ILE A 98 8.53 -8.69 1.24
N ASP A 99 9.79 -8.35 0.99
CA ASP A 99 10.83 -8.35 1.98
C ASP A 99 10.89 -6.99 2.71
N HIS A 100 10.74 -7.06 4.02
CA HIS A 100 10.78 -5.91 4.94
C HIS A 100 12.13 -5.73 5.63
N ARG A 101 13.11 -6.62 5.39
CA ARG A 101 14.51 -6.41 5.76
C ARG A 101 15.02 -5.23 4.90
N PHE A 102 15.73 -4.29 5.50
CA PHE A 102 15.65 -2.90 5.04
C PHE A 102 15.66 -1.96 6.18
#